data_AF-A0A3D5KGD7-F1
#
_entry.id   AF-A0A3D5KGD7-F1
#
_cell.length_a   1.000
_cell.length_b   1.000
_cell.length_c   1.000
_cell.angle_alpha   90.00
_cell.angle_beta   90.00
_cell.angle_gamma   90.00
#
_symmetry.space_group_name_H-M   'P 1'
#
loop_
_entity.id
_entity.type
_entity.pdbx_description
1 polymer ?
#
loop_
_entity_poly.entity_id
_entity_poly.type
_entity_poly.pdbx_seq_one_letter_code
_entity_poly.pdbx_strand_id
1 'polypeptide(L)'
;MAQKKGYSRYFIILQQDENGYSVSSDKLPSGYTKLETKSDKCKITYYVQNIKKELEPYYMVLICSKKDTKKIINLGEMNIDEYGRAEITYEYSTANIAGSTLPIDLVTGAAIIKQDGSKIISVMSGFASADPPSDWKGFHLLNENRKESVAEEKVEKAEKKPEKAKKKV
;
A
#
# COMPACT_ATOMS: atom_id res chain seq x y z
N MET A 1 34.87 0.31 9.06
CA MET A 1 34.48 -0.36 7.80
C MET A 1 32.96 -0.41 7.77
N ALA A 2 32.30 0.31 6.85
CA ALA A 2 30.84 0.31 6.78
C ALA A 2 30.37 -1.03 6.19
N GLN A 3 29.71 -1.87 6.99
CA GLN A 3 29.01 -3.04 6.47
C GLN A 3 28.02 -2.56 5.41
N LYS A 4 28.31 -2.86 4.14
CA LYS A 4 27.43 -2.62 3.02
C LYS A 4 26.18 -3.47 3.30
N LYS A 5 25.12 -2.88 3.86
CA LYS A 5 23.84 -3.56 4.08
C LYS A 5 23.42 -4.18 2.75
N GLY A 6 23.47 -5.51 2.69
CA GLY A 6 23.18 -6.27 1.48
C GLY A 6 21.77 -5.97 0.99
N TYR A 7 21.58 -6.10 -0.32
CA TYR A 7 20.24 -6.08 -0.87
C TYR A 7 19.45 -7.28 -0.33
N SER A 8 18.28 -7.03 0.24
CA SER A 8 17.37 -8.08 0.71
C SER A 8 16.00 -7.92 0.04
N ARG A 9 15.43 -9.03 -0.40
CA ARG A 9 14.08 -9.10 -0.97
C ARG A 9 13.35 -10.27 -0.36
N TYR A 10 12.12 -10.03 0.08
CA TYR A 10 11.21 -11.10 0.49
C TYR A 10 9.78 -10.79 0.08
N PHE A 11 8.96 -11.83 0.08
CA PHE A 11 7.56 -11.77 -0.32
C PHE A 11 6.69 -12.21 0.86
N ILE A 12 5.59 -11.50 1.05
CA ILE A 12 4.49 -11.88 1.92
C ILE A 12 3.34 -12.26 1.00
N ILE A 13 2.95 -13.52 1.00
CA ILE A 13 1.84 -14.01 0.16
C ILE A 13 0.54 -13.60 0.83
N LEU A 14 -0.30 -12.87 0.10
CA LEU A 14 -1.59 -12.41 0.58
C LEU A 14 -2.66 -13.40 0.13
N GLN A 15 -3.37 -13.95 1.10
CA GLN A 15 -4.47 -14.89 0.88
C GLN A 15 -5.78 -14.25 1.35
N GLN A 16 -6.89 -14.74 0.81
CA GLN A 16 -8.22 -14.25 1.16
C GLN A 16 -8.54 -14.53 2.64
N ASP A 17 -8.99 -13.50 3.35
CA ASP A 17 -9.47 -13.60 4.72
C ASP A 17 -11.01 -13.67 4.77
N GLU A 18 -11.67 -12.77 4.04
CA GLU A 18 -13.12 -12.60 4.05
C GLU A 18 -13.74 -12.91 2.69
N ASN A 19 -14.96 -13.46 2.70
CA ASN A 19 -15.71 -13.77 1.49
C ASN A 19 -16.41 -12.54 0.90
N GLY A 20 -16.75 -12.60 -0.39
CA GLY A 20 -17.53 -11.56 -1.08
C GLY A 20 -16.72 -10.52 -1.85
N TYR A 21 -15.40 -10.51 -1.69
CA TYR A 21 -14.49 -9.57 -2.36
C TYR A 21 -13.93 -10.05 -3.69
N SER A 22 -14.28 -11.27 -4.13
CA SER A 22 -13.79 -11.80 -5.40
C SER A 22 -14.56 -11.31 -6.62
N VAL A 23 -13.87 -10.99 -7.72
CA VAL A 23 -14.51 -10.67 -9.02
C VAL A 23 -15.47 -11.74 -9.50
N SER A 24 -15.25 -13.01 -9.15
CA SER A 24 -16.11 -14.13 -9.53
C SER A 24 -16.05 -15.26 -8.51
N SER A 25 -17.06 -16.14 -8.50
CA SER A 25 -17.15 -17.24 -7.54
C SER A 25 -16.13 -18.36 -7.76
N ASP A 26 -15.57 -18.46 -8.97
CA ASP A 26 -14.58 -19.45 -9.40
C ASP A 26 -13.13 -19.00 -9.17
N LYS A 27 -12.90 -17.72 -8.85
CA LYS A 27 -11.57 -17.15 -8.62
C LYS A 27 -11.47 -16.69 -7.18
N LEU A 28 -10.34 -16.93 -6.53
CA LEU A 28 -10.08 -16.39 -5.19
C LEU A 28 -9.19 -15.14 -5.31
N PRO A 29 -9.42 -14.10 -4.48
CA PRO A 29 -8.50 -13.00 -4.31
C PRO A 29 -7.12 -13.53 -3.95
N SER A 30 -6.09 -13.10 -4.67
CA SER A 30 -4.71 -13.54 -4.46
C SER A 30 -3.75 -12.40 -4.74
N GLY A 31 -2.59 -12.42 -4.10
CA GLY A 31 -1.64 -11.33 -4.21
C GLY A 31 -0.38 -11.57 -3.41
N TYR A 32 0.50 -10.59 -3.44
CA TYR A 32 1.69 -10.56 -2.61
C TYR A 32 2.10 -9.13 -2.30
N THR A 33 2.80 -8.98 -1.18
CA THR A 33 3.58 -7.79 -0.88
C THR A 33 5.05 -8.16 -1.02
N LYS A 34 5.75 -7.46 -1.89
CA LYS A 34 7.20 -7.59 -2.08
C LYS A 34 7.89 -6.45 -1.34
N LEU A 35 8.81 -6.81 -0.46
CA LEU A 35 9.59 -5.90 0.35
C LEU A 35 11.06 -6.02 -0.06
N GLU A 36 11.60 -4.95 -0.62
CA GLU A 36 12.96 -4.86 -1.12
C GLU A 36 13.71 -3.80 -0.29
N THR A 37 14.87 -4.13 0.25
CA THR A 37 15.71 -3.20 1.03
C THR A 37 17.09 -3.13 0.43
N LYS A 38 17.63 -1.92 0.30
CA LYS A 38 18.99 -1.66 -0.17
C LYS A 38 19.54 -0.45 0.57
N SER A 39 20.63 -0.64 1.31
CA SER A 39 21.23 0.41 2.12
C SER A 39 20.25 0.99 3.16
N ASP A 40 19.79 2.22 2.94
CA ASP A 40 18.89 3.01 3.78
C ASP A 40 17.48 3.12 3.20
N LYS A 41 17.24 2.60 2.01
CA LYS A 41 15.96 2.66 1.29
C LYS A 41 15.25 1.32 1.23
N CYS A 42 13.93 1.36 1.31
CA CYS A 42 13.08 0.20 1.06
C CYS A 42 12.03 0.51 -0.01
N LYS A 43 11.73 -0.50 -0.83
CA LYS A 43 10.69 -0.46 -1.85
C LYS A 43 9.64 -1.49 -1.49
N ILE A 44 8.39 -1.06 -1.43
CA ILE A 44 7.24 -1.84 -1.01
C ILE A 44 6.29 -1.90 -2.20
N THR A 45 6.11 -3.10 -2.74
CA THR A 45 5.19 -3.34 -3.86
C THR A 45 4.05 -4.23 -3.40
N TYR A 46 2.81 -3.79 -3.59
CA TYR A 46 1.62 -4.64 -3.49
C TYR A 46 1.17 -5.02 -4.88
N TYR A 47 0.92 -6.31 -5.08
CA TYR A 47 0.24 -6.85 -6.24
C TYR A 47 -0.96 -7.65 -5.79
N VAL A 48 -2.12 -7.41 -6.39
CA VAL A 48 -3.35 -8.15 -6.14
C VAL A 48 -4.09 -8.42 -7.43
N GLN A 49 -4.90 -9.48 -7.42
CA GLN A 49 -5.77 -9.86 -8.52
C GLN A 49 -7.04 -10.51 -8.00
N ASN A 50 -8.05 -10.54 -8.88
CA ASN A 50 -9.38 -11.09 -8.60
C ASN A 50 -10.13 -10.36 -7.47
N ILE A 51 -9.89 -9.06 -7.27
CA ILE A 51 -10.61 -8.24 -6.28
C ILE A 51 -11.72 -7.43 -6.96
N LYS A 52 -12.93 -7.38 -6.37
CA LYS A 52 -14.04 -6.56 -6.86
C LYS A 52 -13.72 -5.08 -6.76
N LYS A 53 -13.71 -4.38 -7.88
CA LYS A 53 -13.53 -2.93 -7.90
C LYS A 53 -14.71 -2.17 -7.28
N GLU A 54 -15.92 -2.71 -7.40
CA GLU A 54 -17.17 -2.06 -6.93
C GLU A 54 -17.23 -1.88 -5.41
N LEU A 55 -16.40 -2.62 -4.69
CA LEU A 55 -16.28 -2.54 -3.24
C LEU A 55 -15.06 -1.71 -2.83
N GLU A 56 -14.57 -0.79 -3.64
CA GLU A 56 -13.61 0.25 -3.22
C GLU A 56 -14.23 1.15 -2.11
N PRO A 57 -13.41 1.90 -1.33
CA PRO A 57 -11.95 1.92 -1.34
C PRO A 57 -11.33 0.72 -0.62
N TYR A 58 -10.13 0.34 -1.06
CA TYR A 58 -9.25 -0.63 -0.41
C TYR A 58 -7.95 0.04 0.02
N TYR A 59 -7.39 -0.37 1.15
CA TYR A 59 -6.16 0.21 1.70
C TYR A 59 -5.07 -0.85 1.82
N MET A 60 -3.83 -0.45 1.48
CA MET A 60 -2.63 -1.25 1.72
C MET A 60 -2.13 -1.00 3.13
N VAL A 61 -1.91 -2.06 3.89
CA VAL A 61 -1.35 -1.92 5.24
C VAL A 61 -0.23 -2.91 5.53
N LEU A 62 0.77 -2.44 6.29
CA LEU A 62 1.81 -3.27 6.86
C LEU A 62 1.50 -3.54 8.32
N ILE A 63 1.70 -4.78 8.74
CA ILE A 63 1.47 -5.23 10.12
C ILE A 63 2.83 -5.33 10.80
N CYS A 64 3.01 -4.56 11.87
CA CYS A 64 4.19 -4.60 12.71
C CYS A 64 3.82 -5.29 14.02
N SER A 65 4.40 -6.47 14.25
CA SER A 65 4.17 -7.29 15.45
C SER A 65 5.43 -7.77 16.17
N LYS A 66 6.62 -7.32 15.76
CA LYS A 66 7.90 -7.66 16.41
C LYS A 66 8.16 -6.76 17.63
N LYS A 67 8.91 -7.29 18.62
CA LYS A 67 9.44 -6.54 19.76
C LYS A 67 8.37 -5.73 20.49
N ASP A 68 7.23 -6.36 20.80
CA ASP A 68 6.06 -5.74 21.47
C ASP A 68 5.42 -4.55 20.74
N THR A 69 5.83 -4.29 19.50
CA THR A 69 5.15 -3.31 18.66
C THR A 69 3.87 -3.93 18.13
N LYS A 70 2.71 -3.39 18.49
CA LYS A 70 1.40 -3.80 17.95
C LYS A 70 0.79 -2.64 17.16
N LYS A 71 1.26 -2.45 15.92
CA LYS A 71 0.88 -1.31 15.08
C LYS A 71 0.63 -1.74 13.65
N ILE A 72 -0.28 -1.04 12.98
CA ILE A 72 -0.54 -1.17 11.55
C ILE A 72 -0.14 0.14 10.88
N ILE A 73 0.60 0.08 9.79
CA ILE A 73 0.98 1.25 8.98
C ILE A 73 0.11 1.25 7.73
N ASN A 74 -0.74 2.26 7.56
CA ASN A 74 -1.49 2.48 6.33
C ASN A 74 -0.61 3.17 5.28
N LEU A 75 -0.49 2.57 4.11
CA LEU A 75 0.28 3.09 2.98
C LEU A 75 -0.58 3.85 1.95
N GLY A 76 -1.90 3.91 2.19
CA GLY A 76 -2.86 4.56 1.31
C GLY A 76 -3.71 3.59 0.49
N GLU A 77 -4.52 4.18 -0.39
CA GLU A 77 -5.52 3.49 -1.19
C GLU A 77 -4.93 2.70 -2.35
N MET A 78 -5.61 1.61 -2.70
CA MET A 78 -5.36 0.87 -3.93
C MET A 78 -6.34 1.26 -5.02
N ASN A 79 -5.81 1.43 -6.23
CA ASN A 79 -6.61 1.64 -7.43
C ASN A 79 -6.77 0.30 -8.14
N ILE A 80 -7.93 -0.35 -7.98
CA ILE A 80 -8.25 -1.61 -8.64
C ILE A 80 -8.69 -1.31 -10.09
N ASP A 81 -8.09 -2.00 -11.05
CA ASP A 81 -8.45 -1.91 -12.46
C ASP A 81 -9.76 -2.63 -12.77
N GLU A 82 -10.26 -2.49 -14.00
CA GLU A 82 -11.52 -3.11 -14.44
C GLU A 82 -11.48 -4.65 -14.46
N TYR A 83 -10.29 -5.24 -14.36
CA TYR A 83 -10.08 -6.69 -14.31
C TYR A 83 -9.86 -7.21 -12.89
N GLY A 84 -10.03 -6.33 -11.88
CA GLY A 84 -9.85 -6.67 -10.47
C GLY A 84 -8.40 -6.82 -10.04
N ARG A 85 -7.47 -6.11 -10.69
CA ARG A 85 -6.03 -6.15 -10.42
C ARG A 85 -5.52 -4.79 -9.98
N ALA A 86 -4.46 -4.80 -9.18
CA ALA A 86 -3.71 -3.59 -8.88
C ALA A 86 -2.25 -3.93 -8.59
N GLU A 87 -1.35 -3.06 -9.04
CA GLU A 87 0.05 -3.06 -8.64
C GLU A 87 0.43 -1.65 -8.21
N ILE A 88 0.86 -1.50 -6.95
CA ILE A 88 1.29 -0.21 -6.41
C ILE A 88 2.63 -0.39 -5.74
N THR A 89 3.50 0.61 -5.94
CA THR A 89 4.86 0.60 -5.44
C THR A 89 5.18 1.93 -4.78
N TYR A 90 5.68 1.87 -3.56
CA TYR A 90 6.22 3.02 -2.83
C TYR A 90 7.67 2.80 -2.41
N GLU A 91 8.42 3.89 -2.34
CA GLU A 91 9.79 3.90 -1.83
C GLU A 91 9.85 4.74 -0.55
N TYR A 92 10.46 4.18 0.51
CA TYR A 92 10.58 4.81 1.82
C TYR A 92 12.00 4.66 2.38
N SER A 93 12.28 5.33 3.50
CA SER A 93 13.44 5.02 4.32
C SER A 93 13.21 3.73 5.10
N THR A 94 14.23 2.87 5.16
CA THR A 94 14.25 1.67 6.02
C THR A 94 14.02 1.97 7.50
N ALA A 95 14.31 3.20 7.95
CA ALA A 95 14.12 3.63 9.34
C ALA A 95 12.74 4.26 9.62
N ASN A 96 12.01 4.66 8.57
CA ASN A 96 10.73 5.34 8.71
C ASN A 96 9.84 5.08 7.49
N ILE A 97 8.92 4.12 7.63
CA ILE A 97 7.94 3.81 6.59
C ILE A 97 6.74 4.75 6.74
N ALA A 98 6.32 5.41 5.65
CA ALA A 98 5.09 6.20 5.61
C ALA A 98 4.96 7.27 6.73
N GLY A 99 6.07 7.80 7.24
CA GLY A 99 6.07 8.77 8.34
C GLY A 99 5.73 8.21 9.72
N SER A 100 5.66 6.88 9.87
CA SER A 100 5.25 6.18 11.10
C SER A 100 6.31 6.14 12.20
N THR A 101 7.56 6.53 11.92
CA THR A 101 8.77 6.31 12.76
C THR A 101 9.13 4.84 12.99
N LEU A 102 8.45 3.91 12.31
CA LEU A 102 8.73 2.48 12.41
C LEU A 102 9.68 2.03 11.30
N PRO A 103 10.73 1.24 11.63
CA PRO A 103 11.61 0.66 10.64
C PRO A 103 11.00 -0.58 9.99
N ILE A 104 11.43 -0.87 8.76
CA ILE A 104 10.99 -2.02 7.95
C ILE A 104 11.21 -3.37 8.65
N ASP A 105 12.23 -3.47 9.50
CA ASP A 105 12.57 -4.72 10.20
C ASP A 105 11.47 -5.18 11.17
N LEU A 106 10.57 -4.29 11.60
CA LEU A 106 9.44 -4.61 12.48
C LEU A 106 8.24 -5.21 11.73
N VAL A 107 8.21 -5.10 10.40
CA VAL A 107 7.14 -5.66 9.58
C VAL A 107 7.17 -7.19 9.67
N THR A 108 6.03 -7.76 10.02
CA THR A 108 5.82 -9.20 10.13
C THR A 108 4.75 -9.70 9.19
N GLY A 109 3.85 -8.82 8.74
CA GLY A 109 2.79 -9.14 7.82
C GLY A 109 2.38 -7.95 6.97
N ALA A 110 1.49 -8.22 6.03
CA ALA A 110 0.88 -7.24 5.15
C ALA A 110 -0.57 -7.65 4.91
N ALA A 111 -1.43 -6.67 4.65
CA ALA A 111 -2.83 -6.92 4.35
C ALA A 111 -3.41 -5.88 3.39
N ILE A 112 -4.51 -6.28 2.75
CA ILE A 112 -5.47 -5.40 2.09
C ILE A 112 -6.69 -5.32 2.98
N ILE A 113 -7.07 -4.10 3.34
CA ILE A 113 -8.20 -3.88 4.25
C ILE A 113 -9.24 -2.96 3.64
N LYS A 114 -10.46 -3.07 4.16
CA LYS A 114 -11.45 -2.01 4.11
C LYS A 114 -11.64 -1.42 5.49
N GLN A 115 -11.99 -0.13 5.53
CA GLN A 115 -12.36 0.56 6.75
C GLN A 115 -13.87 0.75 6.76
N ASP A 116 -14.52 0.33 7.83
CA ASP A 116 -15.93 0.59 8.12
C ASP A 116 -16.00 1.36 9.45
N GLY A 117 -15.98 2.69 9.37
CA GLY A 117 -15.78 3.56 10.51
C GLY A 117 -14.45 3.27 11.23
N SER A 118 -14.51 2.82 12.48
CA SER A 118 -13.34 2.43 13.27
C SER A 118 -12.94 0.96 13.11
N LYS A 119 -13.70 0.16 12.35
CA LYS A 119 -13.49 -1.27 12.20
C LYS A 119 -12.64 -1.56 10.97
N ILE A 120 -11.60 -2.38 11.17
CA ILE A 120 -10.81 -2.94 10.08
C ILE A 120 -11.46 -4.24 9.61
N ILE A 121 -11.81 -4.30 8.33
CA ILE A 121 -12.23 -5.52 7.65
C ILE A 121 -11.05 -5.99 6.81
N SER A 122 -10.49 -7.15 7.14
CA SER A 122 -9.38 -7.71 6.37
C SER A 122 -9.91 -8.42 5.14
N VAL A 123 -9.54 -7.95 3.95
CA VAL A 123 -9.93 -8.59 2.68
C VAL A 123 -8.94 -9.71 2.38
N MET A 124 -7.66 -9.41 2.53
CA MET A 124 -6.57 -10.35 2.37
C MET A 124 -5.48 -10.06 3.37
N SER A 125 -4.84 -11.10 3.89
CA SER A 125 -3.67 -10.94 4.76
C SER A 125 -2.59 -11.97 4.45
N GLY A 126 -1.38 -11.68 4.91
CA GLY A 126 -0.24 -12.56 4.79
C GLY A 126 0.81 -12.22 5.83
N PHE A 127 1.57 -13.23 6.25
CA PHE A 127 2.61 -13.07 7.26
C PHE A 127 3.89 -13.78 6.84
N ALA A 128 5.02 -13.21 7.25
CA ALA A 128 6.34 -13.82 7.08
C ALA A 128 6.64 -14.87 8.17
N SER A 129 5.90 -14.84 9.29
CA SER A 129 6.00 -15.82 10.38
C SER A 129 4.96 -16.92 10.23
N ALA A 130 5.30 -18.14 10.67
CA ALA A 130 4.37 -19.27 10.75
C ALA A 130 3.34 -19.12 11.89
N ASP A 131 3.63 -18.24 12.87
CA ASP A 131 2.72 -17.92 13.98
C ASP A 131 2.36 -16.43 13.94
N PRO A 132 1.33 -16.06 13.15
CA PRO A 132 0.88 -14.69 13.04
C PRO A 132 -0.01 -14.29 14.24
N PRO A 133 0.06 -13.03 14.70
CA PRO A 133 -0.83 -12.55 15.76
C PRO A 133 -2.29 -12.59 15.32
N SER A 134 -3.13 -13.37 16.00
CA SER A 134 -4.55 -13.51 15.66
C SER A 134 -5.36 -12.23 15.90
N ASP A 135 -4.91 -11.36 16.80
CA ASP A 135 -5.53 -10.10 17.20
C ASP A 135 -5.05 -8.88 16.39
N TRP A 136 -4.30 -9.08 15.30
CA TRP A 136 -3.66 -7.99 14.57
C TRP A 136 -4.63 -6.92 14.07
N LYS A 137 -5.87 -7.29 13.74
CA LYS A 137 -6.92 -6.37 13.27
C LYS A 137 -7.29 -5.31 14.33
N GLY A 138 -6.95 -5.53 15.60
CA GLY A 138 -7.13 -4.59 16.71
C GLY A 138 -5.91 -3.73 17.02
N PHE A 139 -4.81 -3.86 16.28
CA PHE A 139 -3.61 -3.04 16.47
C PHE A 139 -3.87 -1.58 16.13
N HIS A 140 -3.06 -0.69 16.71
CA HIS A 140 -3.22 0.74 16.46
C HIS A 140 -2.84 1.09 15.01
N LEU A 141 -3.80 1.66 14.28
CA LEU A 141 -3.62 2.08 12.90
C LEU A 141 -2.96 3.46 12.82
N LEU A 142 -1.77 3.51 12.23
CA LEU A 142 -1.06 4.72 11.87
C LEU A 142 -1.34 5.05 10.41
N ASN A 143 -2.01 6.18 10.18
CA ASN A 143 -2.18 6.68 8.82
C ASN A 143 -0.87 7.30 8.31
N GLU A 144 -0.64 7.20 7.00
CA GLU A 144 0.48 7.89 6.37
C GLU A 144 0.38 9.38 6.69
N ASN A 145 1.31 9.89 7.49
CA ASN A 145 1.51 11.33 7.64
C ASN A 145 2.23 11.82 6.37
N ARG A 146 1.52 11.81 5.22
CA ARG A 146 1.86 12.78 4.17
C ARG A 146 1.54 14.12 4.79
N LYS A 147 2.53 14.75 5.41
CA LYS A 147 2.49 16.20 5.57
C LYS A 147 2.04 16.73 4.23
N GLU A 148 0.98 17.53 4.23
CA GLU A 148 0.60 18.38 3.13
C GLU A 148 1.85 19.15 2.67
N SER A 149 2.54 18.60 1.68
CA SER A 149 3.41 19.34 0.80
C SER A 149 2.67 19.49 -0.52
N VAL A 150 1.45 20.05 -0.45
CA VAL A 150 0.91 20.84 -1.54
C VAL A 150 1.46 22.26 -1.35
N ALA A 151 2.78 22.38 -1.48
CA ALA A 151 3.40 23.66 -1.74
C ALA A 151 3.74 23.63 -3.24
N GLU A 152 2.83 24.21 -4.01
CA GLU A 152 3.06 24.91 -5.26
C GLU A 152 4.22 24.40 -6.14
N GLU A 153 3.90 23.62 -7.17
CA GLU A 153 4.51 23.82 -8.49
C GLU A 153 3.74 23.05 -9.57
N LYS A 154 2.85 23.77 -10.27
CA LYS A 154 2.79 23.87 -11.75
C LYS A 154 1.43 24.43 -12.17
N VAL A 155 1.32 25.75 -12.07
CA VAL A 155 0.49 26.54 -12.98
C VAL A 155 1.32 26.79 -14.24
N GLU A 156 0.67 26.69 -15.40
CA GLU A 156 1.09 27.12 -16.75
C GLU A 156 2.18 26.29 -17.46
N LYS A 157 2.00 25.74 -18.67
CA LYS A 157 1.16 26.15 -19.82
C LYS A 157 0.83 24.93 -20.68
N ALA A 158 -0.45 24.67 -20.87
CA ALA A 158 -0.96 24.12 -22.13
C ALA A 158 -1.74 25.24 -22.83
N GLU A 159 -1.89 25.09 -24.15
CA GLU A 159 -2.75 25.88 -25.05
C GLU A 159 -2.08 27.08 -25.76
N LYS A 160 -1.41 26.78 -26.88
CA LYS A 160 -1.36 27.67 -28.04
C LYS A 160 -2.23 27.08 -29.16
N LYS A 161 -3.15 27.94 -29.64
CA LYS A 161 -4.00 27.92 -30.87
C LYS A 161 -5.46 27.49 -30.62
N PRO A 162 -6.44 28.24 -31.17
CA PRO A 162 -6.67 28.47 -32.61
C PRO A 162 -6.73 29.99 -32.99
N GLU A 163 -6.26 30.43 -34.16
CA GLU A 163 -6.86 30.48 -35.51
C GLU A 163 -7.51 31.84 -35.85
N LYS A 164 -7.32 32.20 -37.13
CA LYS A 164 -7.61 33.44 -37.88
C LYS A 164 -9.08 33.92 -37.82
N ALA A 165 -9.30 35.25 -37.92
CA ALA A 165 -9.99 35.89 -39.05
C ALA A 165 -10.30 37.40 -38.85
N LYS A 166 -9.78 38.21 -39.80
CA LYS A 166 -10.43 39.31 -40.56
C LYS A 166 -11.16 40.50 -39.87
N LYS A 167 -10.71 41.70 -40.33
CA LYS A 167 -11.43 42.85 -40.94
C LYS A 167 -11.81 44.09 -40.11
N LYS A 168 -11.43 45.24 -40.73
CA LYS A 168 -11.97 46.63 -40.68
C LYS A 168 -11.76 47.34 -39.33
N VAL A 169 -11.19 48.54 -39.29
CA VAL A 169 -11.66 49.81 -39.89
C VAL A 169 -10.49 50.66 -40.39
#